data_AF-A0A6I6GHI8-F1
#
_entry.id   AF-A0A6I6GHI8-F1
#
_cell.length_a   1.000
_cell.length_b   1.000
_cell.length_c   1.000
_cell.angle_alpha   90.00
_cell.angle_beta   90.00
_cell.angle_gamma   90.00
#
_symmetry.space_group_name_H-M   'P 1'
#
loop_
_entity.id
_entity.type
_entity.pdbx_description
1 polymer ?
#
loop_
_entity_poly.entity_id
_entity_poly.type
_entity_poly.pdbx_seq_one_letter_code
_entity_poly.pdbx_strand_id
1 'polypeptide(L)'
;MAGAKTANDAGKQLFFNRCASCHMVNKDLTGPALKGVESRWPDQQKLYGFIRNSDSVIQRDAYARQLWLDYNQTAMLPHPDLTDEQIRSILDYIQSVSE
;
A
#
# COMPACT_ATOMS: atom_id res chain seq x y z
N MET A 1 6.44 5.56 32.53
CA MET A 1 5.16 5.30 31.84
C MET A 1 5.48 5.16 30.36
N ALA A 2 5.24 3.97 29.79
CA ALA A 2 5.63 3.63 28.44
C ALA A 2 4.90 4.54 27.44
N GLY A 3 5.67 5.27 26.63
CA GLY A 3 5.14 6.15 25.60
C GLY A 3 4.30 5.34 24.63
N ALA A 4 3.03 5.72 24.49
CA ALA A 4 2.19 5.19 23.44
C ALA A 4 2.83 5.52 22.09
N LYS A 5 3.44 4.49 21.47
CA LYS A 5 3.83 4.52 20.07
C LYS A 5 2.57 4.88 19.29
N THR A 6 2.49 6.12 18.81
CA THR A 6 1.29 6.60 18.13
C THR A 6 1.04 5.72 16.91
N ALA A 7 -0.22 5.52 16.51
CA ALA A 7 -0.57 4.67 15.36
C ALA A 7 0.25 5.02 14.11
N ASN A 8 0.61 6.30 13.97
CA ASN A 8 1.48 6.81 12.90
C ASN A 8 2.91 6.21 12.94
N ASP A 9 3.52 6.07 14.12
CA ASP A 9 4.85 5.46 14.25
C ASP A 9 4.88 3.96 13.93
N ALA A 10 3.75 3.26 14.14
CA ALA A 10 3.60 1.85 13.77
C ALA A 10 3.41 1.70 12.25
N GLY A 11 2.51 2.50 11.67
CA GLY A 11 2.29 2.59 10.23
C GLY A 11 3.56 2.93 9.45
N LYS A 12 4.30 3.94 9.92
CA LYS A 12 5.60 4.34 9.37
C LYS A 12 6.60 3.18 9.34
N GLN A 13 6.77 2.46 10.45
CA GLN A 13 7.69 1.32 10.50
C GLN A 13 7.27 0.19 9.57
N LEU A 14 5.97 -0.13 9.53
CA LEU A 14 5.44 -1.12 8.60
C LEU A 14 5.69 -0.72 7.15
N PHE A 15 5.44 0.55 6.79
CA PHE A 15 5.72 1.07 5.46
C PHE A 15 7.20 0.95 5.10
N PHE A 16 8.12 1.37 5.99
CA PHE A 16 9.56 1.26 5.74
C PHE A 16 10.02 -0.18 5.54
N ASN A 17 9.48 -1.12 6.32
CA ASN A 17 9.91 -2.51 6.29
C ASN A 17 9.27 -3.32 5.16
N ARG A 18 8.09 -2.94 4.69
CA ARG A 18 7.30 -3.74 3.74
C ARG A 18 7.13 -3.08 2.37
N CYS A 19 7.14 -1.75 2.28
CA CYS A 19 6.70 -1.03 1.09
C CYS A 19 7.77 -0.09 0.50
N ALA A 20 8.63 0.50 1.35
CA ALA A 20 9.55 1.57 0.96
C ALA A 20 10.67 1.16 0.00
N SER A 21 10.90 -0.14 -0.22
CA SER A 21 11.81 -0.64 -1.25
C SER A 21 11.31 -0.36 -2.67
N CYS A 22 9.99 -0.30 -2.86
CA CYS A 22 9.36 -0.17 -4.18
C CYS A 22 8.49 1.07 -4.33
N HIS A 23 8.03 1.66 -3.22
CA HIS A 23 7.09 2.78 -3.23
C HIS A 23 7.62 3.99 -2.46
N MET A 24 7.29 5.18 -2.95
CA MET A 24 7.36 6.42 -2.19
C MET A 24 5.97 7.04 -2.09
N VAL A 25 5.78 7.97 -1.15
CA VAL A 25 4.48 8.63 -1.00
C VAL A 25 4.22 9.60 -2.15
N ASN A 26 5.16 10.50 -2.44
CA ASN A 26 4.95 11.63 -3.37
C ASN A 26 5.64 11.46 -4.73
N LYS A 27 6.26 10.30 -5.01
CA LYS A 27 7.03 10.07 -6.24
C LYS A 27 6.91 8.63 -6.69
N ASP A 28 6.86 8.43 -8.01
CA ASP A 28 6.96 7.09 -8.59
C ASP A 28 8.38 6.52 -8.43
N LEU A 29 8.45 5.21 -8.21
CA LEU A 29 9.69 4.45 -8.13
C LEU A 29 9.52 3.17 -8.97
N THR A 30 9.75 2.00 -8.38
CA THR A 30 9.41 0.71 -8.98
C THR A 30 7.90 0.53 -9.08
N GLY A 31 7.16 1.03 -8.08
CA GLY A 31 5.72 1.15 -8.09
C GLY A 31 5.25 2.61 -8.03
N PRO A 32 3.93 2.84 -8.17
CA PRO A 32 3.34 4.19 -8.15
C PRO A 32 3.57 4.92 -6.84
N ALA A 33 3.57 6.26 -6.92
CA ALA A 33 3.39 7.15 -5.78
C ALA A 33 2.10 6.80 -5.04
N LEU A 34 2.19 6.62 -3.72
CA LEU A 34 1.05 6.19 -2.90
C LEU A 34 0.17 7.33 -2.38
N LYS A 35 0.53 8.60 -2.62
CA LYS A 35 -0.31 9.75 -2.25
C LYS A 35 -1.69 9.61 -2.88
N GLY A 36 -2.72 9.63 -2.03
CA GLY A 36 -4.12 9.47 -2.46
C GLY A 36 -4.46 8.06 -2.96
N VAL A 37 -3.68 7.03 -2.60
CA VAL A 37 -3.98 5.65 -3.03
C VAL A 37 -5.40 5.22 -2.68
N GLU A 38 -5.91 5.61 -1.51
CA GLU A 38 -7.26 5.23 -1.06
C GLU A 38 -8.38 5.76 -1.97
N SER A 39 -8.21 6.93 -2.60
CA SER A 39 -9.22 7.48 -3.51
C SER A 39 -9.16 6.89 -4.92
N ARG A 40 -8.07 6.20 -5.28
CA ARG A 40 -7.92 5.53 -6.58
C ARG A 40 -8.65 4.19 -6.63
N TRP A 41 -8.97 3.61 -5.47
CA TRP A 41 -9.67 2.35 -5.37
C TRP A 41 -11.16 2.59 -5.06
N PRO A 42 -12.09 1.96 -5.79
CA PRO A 42 -13.52 2.11 -5.54
C PRO A 42 -13.98 1.42 -4.24
N ASP A 43 -13.16 0.53 -3.70
CA ASP A 43 -13.44 -0.26 -2.49
C ASP A 43 -12.13 -0.50 -1.72
N GLN A 44 -12.09 -0.12 -0.44
CA GLN A 44 -10.95 -0.34 0.44
C GLN A 44 -10.61 -1.83 0.56
N GLN A 45 -11.59 -2.74 0.51
CA GLN A 45 -11.33 -4.19 0.57
C GLN A 45 -10.56 -4.68 -0.65
N LYS A 46 -10.76 -4.07 -1.83
CA LYS A 46 -9.95 -4.37 -3.02
C LYS A 46 -8.50 -3.91 -2.85
N LEU A 47 -8.29 -2.72 -2.29
CA LEU A 47 -6.95 -2.21 -1.97
C LEU A 47 -6.25 -3.15 -0.96
N TYR A 48 -6.94 -3.56 0.09
CA TYR A 48 -6.39 -4.47 1.10
C TYR A 48 -6.06 -5.83 0.50
N GLY A 49 -6.95 -6.36 -0.34
CA GLY A 49 -6.71 -7.57 -1.10
C GLY A 49 -5.49 -7.45 -2.02
N PHE A 50 -5.32 -6.29 -2.67
CA PHE A 50 -4.17 -6.02 -3.53
C PHE A 50 -2.85 -5.98 -2.75
N ILE A 51 -2.85 -5.36 -1.56
CA ILE A 51 -1.68 -5.32 -0.67
C ILE A 51 -1.30 -6.73 -0.19
N ARG A 52 -2.29 -7.58 0.11
CA ARG A 52 -2.03 -8.97 0.55
C ARG A 52 -1.59 -9.89 -0.58
N ASN A 53 -2.24 -9.77 -1.73
CA ASN A 53 -1.99 -10.61 -2.90
C ASN A 53 -2.51 -9.93 -4.17
N SER A 54 -1.67 -9.12 -4.78
CA SER A 54 -1.96 -8.36 -6.00
C SER A 54 -2.30 -9.26 -7.18
N ASP A 55 -1.61 -10.40 -7.36
CA ASP A 55 -1.86 -11.37 -8.45
C ASP A 55 -3.31 -11.83 -8.48
N SER A 56 -3.89 -12.14 -7.31
CA SER A 56 -5.28 -12.56 -7.20
C SER A 56 -6.28 -11.47 -7.63
N VAL A 57 -5.90 -10.20 -7.47
CA VAL A 57 -6.72 -9.04 -7.85
C VAL A 57 -6.53 -8.69 -9.32
N ILE A 58 -5.30 -8.72 -9.83
CA ILE A 58 -4.94 -8.48 -11.24
C ILE A 58 -5.71 -9.41 -12.20
N GLN A 59 -5.94 -10.65 -11.78
CA GLN A 59 -6.69 -11.62 -12.59
C GLN A 59 -8.19 -11.29 -12.73
N ARG A 60 -8.78 -10.56 -11.78
CA ARG A 60 -10.24 -10.33 -11.70
C ARG A 60 -10.68 -8.87 -11.81
N ASP A 61 -9.76 -7.91 -11.65
CA ASP A 61 -10.06 -6.49 -11.64
C ASP A 61 -9.32 -5.76 -12.77
N ALA A 62 -10.08 -5.05 -13.62
CA ALA A 62 -9.54 -4.38 -14.81
C ALA A 62 -8.61 -3.22 -14.46
N TYR A 63 -8.89 -2.49 -13.37
CA TYR A 63 -8.03 -1.39 -12.91
C TYR A 63 -6.69 -1.95 -12.40
N ALA A 64 -6.74 -3.00 -11.58
CA ALA A 64 -5.51 -3.65 -11.10
C ALA A 64 -4.66 -4.22 -12.26
N ARG A 65 -5.31 -4.79 -13.28
CA ARG A 65 -4.63 -5.29 -14.47
C ARG A 65 -3.97 -4.18 -15.28
N GLN A 66 -4.68 -3.07 -15.50
CA GLN A 66 -4.11 -1.93 -16.23
C GLN A 66 -2.92 -1.35 -15.46
N LEU A 67 -3.06 -1.17 -14.15
CA LEU A 67 -1.97 -0.70 -13.29
C LEU A 67 -0.73 -1.61 -13.38
N TRP A 68 -0.92 -2.93 -13.37
CA TRP A 68 0.19 -3.87 -13.52
C TRP A 68 0.89 -3.75 -14.88
N LEU A 69 0.13 -3.53 -15.96
CA LEU A 69 0.69 -3.29 -17.30
C LEU A 69 1.47 -1.97 -17.38
N ASP A 70 0.94 -0.90 -16.78
CA ASP A 70 1.57 0.43 -16.75
C ASP A 70 2.93 0.41 -16.02
N TYR A 71 3.09 -0.51 -15.06
CA TYR A 71 4.32 -0.71 -14.29
C TYR A 71 5.15 -1.91 -14.78
N ASN A 72 5.15 -2.15 -16.10
CA ASN A 72 5.98 -3.16 -16.78
C ASN A 72 5.80 -4.58 -16.23
N GLN A 73 4.59 -4.93 -15.80
CA GLN A 73 4.28 -6.25 -15.24
C GLN A 73 5.11 -6.59 -13.99
N THR A 74 5.59 -5.56 -13.27
CA THR A 74 6.40 -5.76 -12.08
C THR A 74 5.56 -6.42 -10.98
N ALA A 75 6.05 -7.55 -10.47
CA ALA A 75 5.39 -8.28 -9.40
C ALA A 75 5.54 -7.51 -8.07
N MET A 76 4.40 -7.25 -7.40
CA MET A 76 4.40 -6.73 -6.04
C MET A 76 4.49 -7.90 -5.05
N LEU A 77 5.35 -7.78 -4.04
CA LEU A 77 5.51 -8.81 -3.02
C LEU A 77 4.17 -9.03 -2.27
N PRO A 78 3.72 -10.29 -2.11
CA PRO A 78 2.52 -10.57 -1.34
C PRO A 78 2.79 -10.38 0.16
N HIS A 79 1.82 -9.79 0.85
CA HIS A 79 1.85 -9.57 2.30
C HIS A 79 0.64 -10.20 3.01
N PRO A 80 0.43 -11.52 2.89
CA PRO A 80 -0.74 -12.21 3.45
C PRO A 80 -0.76 -12.17 4.98
N ASP A 81 0.38 -11.88 5.62
CA ASP A 81 0.55 -11.75 7.06
C ASP A 81 0.00 -10.43 7.63
N LEU A 82 -0.20 -9.40 6.80
CA LEU A 82 -0.67 -8.10 7.29
C LEU A 82 -2.15 -8.14 7.68
N THR A 83 -2.48 -7.71 8.90
CA THR A 83 -3.86 -7.54 9.37
C THR A 83 -4.50 -6.27 8.81
N ASP A 84 -5.83 -6.16 8.91
CA ASP A 84 -6.55 -4.97 8.48
C ASP A 84 -6.12 -3.72 9.26
N GLU A 85 -5.81 -3.85 10.55
CA GLU A 85 -5.29 -2.72 11.34
C GLU A 85 -3.89 -2.31 10.94
N GLN A 86 -3.03 -3.27 10.57
CA GLN A 86 -1.67 -2.98 10.10
C GLN A 86 -1.71 -2.27 8.75
N ILE A 87 -2.53 -2.74 7.81
CA ILE A 87 -2.75 -2.08 6.52
C ILE A 87 -3.31 -0.68 6.73
N ARG A 88 -4.32 -0.53 7.60
CA ARG A 88 -4.89 0.80 7.93
C ARG A 88 -3.81 1.74 8.48
N SER A 89 -2.98 1.26 9.40
CA SER A 89 -1.89 2.06 9.98
C SER A 89 -0.89 2.52 8.90
N ILE A 90 -0.56 1.66 7.93
CA ILE A 90 0.28 2.03 6.78
C ILE A 90 -0.39 3.13 5.95
N LEU A 91 -1.68 3.00 5.64
CA LEU A 91 -2.44 3.97 4.86
C LEU A 91 -2.57 5.31 5.60
N ASP A 92 -2.84 5.30 6.90
CA ASP A 92 -2.87 6.48 7.76
C ASP A 92 -1.51 7.21 7.74
N TYR A 93 -0.40 6.47 7.79
CA TYR A 93 0.93 7.05 7.64
C TYR A 93 1.09 7.71 6.26
N ILE A 94 0.75 7.01 5.17
CA ILE A 94 0.82 7.54 3.80
C ILE A 94 0.00 8.84 3.67
N GLN A 95 -1.21 8.88 4.25
CA GLN A 95 -2.07 10.05 4.23
C GLN A 95 -1.51 11.21 5.06
N SER A 96 -0.80 10.92 6.16
CA SER A 96 -0.20 11.93 7.02
C SER A 96 1.04 12.61 6.43
N VAL A 97 1.69 11.98 5.45
CA VAL A 97 2.85 12.56 4.76
C VAL A 97 2.35 13.67 3.83
N SER A 98 2.50 14.91 4.29
CA SER A 98 2.31 16.11 3.48
C SER A 98 3.47 16.25 2.48
N GLU A 99 3.21 16.90 1.34
CA GLU A 99 4.17 17.04 0.23
C GLU A 99 5.52 17.64 0.60
#